data_AF-A0A840UX91-F1
#
_entry.id   AF-A0A840UX91-F1
#
_cell.length_a   1.000
_cell.length_b   1.000
_cell.length_c   1.000
_cell.angle_alpha   90.00
_cell.angle_beta   90.00
_cell.angle_gamma   90.00
#
_symmetry.space_group_name_H-M   'P 1'
#
loop_
_entity.id
_entity.type
_entity.pdbx_description
1 polymer ?
#
loop_
_entity_poly.entity_id
_entity_poly.type
_entity_poly.pdbx_seq_one_letter_code
_entity_poly.pdbx_strand_id
1 'polypeptide(L)'
;MLCLQCVHWTVESFTYDILKETWDRLIGTPITPGYLQKFTRESQRLAIDFTETELPFKYCGKGCVDRFYVVRNHNDIKPKKKINSCSSFSLTEAVASEIPIPGPLWQICTTESHGPTVVRGHQFYPGLYENTLYFRIPAHNAIRPEIGNSGRCTVCGSEFEHGIMVHEVSSFCCNRHYLQWWKERNPKLFAKLNRRR
;
A
#
# COMPACT_ATOMS: atom_id res chain seq x y z
N MET A 1 -1.08 13.83 3.08
CA MET A 1 -0.57 13.11 1.88
C MET A 1 -1.62 13.07 0.78
N LEU A 2 -1.28 13.44 -0.45
CA LEU A 2 -2.21 13.36 -1.59
C LEU A 2 -2.49 11.89 -1.90
N CYS A 3 -3.72 11.53 -2.26
CA CYS A 3 -4.09 10.16 -2.64
C CYS A 3 -3.23 9.60 -3.81
N LEU A 4 -2.50 10.47 -4.53
CA LEU A 4 -1.54 10.14 -5.59
C LEU A 4 -0.47 9.13 -5.18
N GLN A 5 -0.18 8.99 -3.88
CA GLN A 5 0.80 8.05 -3.31
C GLN A 5 0.16 7.11 -2.28
N CYS A 6 -1.17 6.99 -2.27
CA CYS A 6 -1.89 6.17 -1.31
C CYS A 6 -1.86 4.70 -1.72
N VAL A 7 -1.39 3.82 -0.83
CA VAL A 7 -1.36 2.35 -1.04
C VAL A 7 -2.74 1.70 -1.17
N HIS A 8 -3.80 2.41 -0.78
CA HIS A 8 -5.18 1.97 -0.96
C HIS A 8 -5.82 2.56 -2.21
N TRP A 9 -5.07 3.28 -3.05
CA TRP A 9 -5.56 3.70 -4.34
C TRP A 9 -5.37 2.56 -5.33
N THR A 10 -6.47 2.00 -5.82
CA THR A 10 -6.48 0.80 -6.64
C THR A 10 -6.91 1.14 -8.06
N VAL A 11 -6.31 0.46 -9.03
CA VAL A 11 -6.74 0.43 -10.42
C VAL A 11 -6.96 -1.03 -10.80
N GLU A 12 -8.18 -1.37 -11.19
CA GLU A 12 -8.59 -2.74 -11.47
C GLU A 12 -9.70 -2.76 -12.53
N SER A 13 -9.77 -3.83 -13.32
CA SER A 13 -10.84 -4.06 -14.28
C SER A 13 -11.94 -4.89 -13.65
N PHE A 14 -13.20 -4.51 -13.91
CA PHE A 14 -14.35 -5.23 -13.38
C PHE A 14 -15.33 -5.53 -14.49
N THR A 15 -15.99 -6.69 -14.41
CA THR A 15 -17.32 -6.91 -15.00
C THR A 15 -18.37 -6.14 -14.20
N TYR A 16 -19.58 -5.98 -14.74
CA TYR A 16 -20.63 -5.22 -14.05
C TYR A 16 -20.99 -5.83 -12.69
N ASP A 17 -21.05 -7.16 -12.59
CA ASP A 17 -21.39 -7.86 -11.35
C ASP A 17 -20.30 -7.70 -10.29
N ILE A 18 -19.03 -7.89 -10.66
CA ILE A 18 -17.90 -7.69 -9.73
C ILE A 18 -17.82 -6.23 -9.27
N LEU A 19 -18.09 -5.27 -10.18
CA LEU A 19 -18.16 -3.85 -9.82
C LEU A 19 -19.24 -3.62 -8.77
N LYS A 20 -20.43 -4.22 -8.93
CA LYS A 20 -21.54 -4.06 -8.00
C LYS A 20 -21.21 -4.65 -6.63
N GLU A 21 -20.67 -5.87 -6.56
CA GLU A 21 -20.23 -6.48 -5.30
C GLU A 21 -19.17 -5.65 -4.59
N THR A 22 -18.18 -5.17 -5.35
CA THR A 22 -17.09 -4.34 -4.81
C THR A 22 -17.61 -2.98 -4.34
N TRP A 23 -18.57 -2.40 -5.06
CA TRP A 23 -19.24 -1.15 -4.69
C TRP A 23 -20.04 -1.31 -3.40
N ASP A 24 -20.85 -2.36 -3.28
CA ASP A 24 -21.66 -2.62 -2.09
C ASP A 24 -20.76 -2.84 -0.86
N ARG A 25 -19.65 -3.56 -1.02
CA ARG A 25 -18.66 -3.79 0.04
C ARG A 25 -17.95 -2.50 0.51
N LEU A 26 -17.62 -1.60 -0.41
CA LEU A 26 -16.76 -0.45 -0.10
C LEU A 26 -17.52 0.86 0.13
N ILE A 27 -18.63 1.07 -0.57
CA ILE A 27 -19.43 2.31 -0.51
C ILE A 27 -20.77 2.05 0.18
N GLY A 28 -21.40 0.89 -0.06
CA GLY A 28 -22.64 0.49 0.61
C GLY A 28 -23.88 1.32 0.26
N THR A 29 -23.80 2.18 -0.76
CA THR A 29 -24.96 2.91 -1.32
C THR A 29 -25.34 2.33 -2.67
N PRO A 30 -26.58 2.52 -3.16
CA PRO A 30 -26.95 2.03 -4.48
C PRO A 30 -26.02 2.55 -5.59
N ILE A 31 -25.50 1.64 -6.41
CA ILE A 31 -24.64 2.00 -7.53
C ILE A 31 -25.37 2.94 -8.50
N THR A 32 -24.66 3.94 -9.01
CA THR A 32 -25.28 4.93 -9.92
C THR A 32 -25.72 4.24 -11.23
N PRO A 33 -26.95 4.48 -11.73
CA PRO A 33 -27.44 3.86 -12.98
C PRO A 33 -26.54 4.10 -14.21
N GLY A 34 -25.75 5.18 -14.20
CA GLY A 34 -24.81 5.50 -15.26
C GLY A 34 -23.68 4.48 -15.46
N TYR A 35 -23.37 3.61 -14.48
CA TYR A 35 -22.40 2.52 -14.68
C TYR A 35 -22.98 1.43 -15.59
N LEU A 36 -24.22 1.01 -15.35
CA LEU A 36 -24.89 0.01 -16.21
C LEU A 36 -24.89 0.46 -17.67
N GLN A 37 -25.31 1.70 -17.92
CA GLN A 37 -25.32 2.27 -19.27
C GLN A 37 -23.93 2.29 -19.94
N LYS A 38 -22.86 2.43 -19.15
CA LYS A 38 -21.48 2.41 -19.67
C LYS A 38 -21.07 1.00 -20.10
N PHE A 39 -21.36 -0.01 -19.28
CA PHE A 39 -21.10 -1.40 -19.66
C PHE A 39 -21.90 -1.81 -20.89
N THR A 40 -23.18 -1.47 -20.96
CA THR A 40 -24.02 -1.76 -22.12
C THR A 40 -23.48 -1.12 -23.40
N ARG A 41 -23.00 0.12 -23.31
CA ARG A 41 -22.41 0.80 -24.47
C ARG A 41 -21.09 0.17 -24.88
N GLU A 42 -20.26 -0.22 -23.91
CA GLU A 42 -18.96 -0.80 -24.19
C GLU A 42 -19.10 -2.22 -24.76
N SER A 43 -20.03 -3.02 -24.25
CA SER A 43 -20.34 -4.36 -24.76
C SER A 43 -20.79 -4.31 -26.22
N GLN A 44 -21.68 -3.37 -26.54
CA GLN A 44 -22.12 -3.10 -27.92
C GLN A 44 -20.96 -2.63 -28.81
N ARG A 45 -20.10 -1.73 -28.30
CA ARG A 45 -18.96 -1.20 -29.06
C ARG A 45 -17.93 -2.28 -29.39
N LEU A 46 -17.69 -3.20 -28.45
CA LEU A 46 -16.72 -4.28 -28.58
C LEU A 46 -17.33 -5.55 -29.19
N ALA A 47 -18.65 -5.60 -29.38
CA ALA A 47 -19.40 -6.78 -29.82
C ALA A 47 -19.12 -8.03 -28.96
N ILE A 48 -19.02 -7.83 -27.63
CA ILE A 48 -18.83 -8.88 -26.63
C ILE A 48 -20.06 -8.98 -25.73
N ASP A 49 -20.22 -10.10 -25.04
CA ASP A 49 -21.32 -10.28 -24.10
C ASP A 49 -21.24 -9.27 -22.94
N PHE A 50 -22.40 -8.80 -22.48
CA PHE A 50 -22.48 -7.83 -21.39
C PHE A 50 -21.83 -8.34 -20.10
N THR A 51 -22.01 -9.62 -19.79
CA THR A 51 -21.48 -10.24 -18.55
C THR A 51 -19.97 -10.41 -18.58
N GLU A 52 -19.39 -10.49 -19.77
CA GLU A 52 -17.95 -10.61 -20.02
C GLU A 52 -17.27 -9.26 -20.27
N THR A 53 -18.06 -8.18 -20.39
CA THR A 53 -17.51 -6.85 -20.65
C THR A 53 -16.79 -6.32 -19.43
N GLU A 54 -15.50 -6.05 -19.56
CA GLU A 54 -14.69 -5.43 -18.51
C GLU A 54 -14.43 -3.96 -18.76
N LEU A 55 -14.51 -3.16 -17.69
CA LEU A 55 -14.11 -1.76 -17.70
C LEU A 55 -13.09 -1.49 -16.59
N PRO A 56 -12.01 -0.72 -16.86
CA PRO A 56 -11.03 -0.36 -15.86
C PRO A 56 -11.54 0.79 -14.99
N PHE A 57 -11.42 0.63 -13.68
CA PHE A 57 -11.78 1.63 -12.68
C PHE A 57 -10.61 1.96 -11.77
N LYS A 58 -10.64 3.19 -11.25
CA LYS A 58 -9.78 3.65 -10.16
C LYS A 58 -10.63 4.12 -8.98
N TYR A 59 -10.26 3.68 -7.80
CA TYR A 59 -11.06 3.86 -6.59
C TYR A 59 -10.19 3.75 -5.34
N CYS A 60 -10.78 4.02 -4.18
CA CYS A 60 -10.14 3.80 -2.90
C CYS A 60 -10.55 2.43 -2.35
N GLY A 61 -9.61 1.50 -2.20
CA GLY A 61 -9.82 0.18 -1.58
C GLY A 61 -10.21 0.20 -0.11
N LYS A 62 -10.22 1.38 0.53
CA LYS A 62 -10.79 1.61 1.87
C LYS A 62 -12.21 2.20 1.85
N GLY A 63 -12.82 2.35 0.68
CA GLY A 63 -14.17 2.93 0.58
C GLY A 63 -14.24 4.43 0.86
N CYS A 64 -13.11 5.14 0.87
CA CYS A 64 -13.09 6.56 1.22
C CYS A 64 -13.54 7.50 0.08
N VAL A 65 -14.02 6.95 -1.04
CA VAL A 65 -14.58 7.70 -2.18
C VAL A 65 -16.07 7.44 -2.31
N ASP A 66 -16.79 8.44 -2.79
CA ASP A 66 -18.24 8.35 -3.08
C ASP A 66 -18.55 7.57 -4.37
N ARG A 67 -17.52 7.27 -5.18
CA ARG A 67 -17.68 6.62 -6.49
C ARG A 67 -16.39 6.03 -7.02
N PHE A 68 -16.53 5.16 -8.02
CA PHE A 68 -15.42 4.62 -8.80
C PHE A 68 -15.25 5.40 -10.09
N TYR A 69 -14.02 5.70 -10.50
CA TYR A 69 -13.79 6.47 -11.72
C TYR A 69 -13.33 5.54 -12.83
N VAL A 70 -14.00 5.57 -13.99
CA VAL A 70 -13.51 4.86 -15.18
C VAL A 70 -12.15 5.42 -15.59
N VAL A 71 -11.20 4.55 -15.87
CA VAL A 71 -9.89 4.90 -16.43
C VAL A 71 -10.05 5.11 -17.93
N ARG A 72 -9.79 6.33 -18.41
CA ARG A 72 -9.99 6.66 -19.83
C ARG A 72 -8.80 6.30 -20.72
N ASN A 73 -7.61 6.22 -20.14
CA ASN A 73 -6.37 5.90 -20.82
C ASN A 73 -5.32 5.46 -19.78
N HIS A 74 -4.19 4.92 -20.24
CA HIS A 74 -3.10 4.41 -19.40
C HIS A 74 -2.50 5.44 -18.41
N ASN A 75 -2.64 6.74 -18.69
CA ASN A 75 -2.17 7.81 -17.81
C ASN A 75 -3.23 8.28 -16.80
N ASP A 76 -4.50 7.91 -16.99
CA ASP A 76 -5.63 8.30 -16.15
C ASP A 76 -5.75 7.40 -14.91
N ILE A 77 -4.63 7.04 -14.28
CA ILE A 77 -4.57 6.18 -13.10
C ILE A 77 -4.60 6.96 -11.77
N LYS A 78 -4.39 8.28 -11.83
CA LYS A 78 -4.29 9.15 -10.66
C LYS A 78 -5.66 9.51 -10.06
N PRO A 79 -5.78 9.68 -8.74
CA PRO A 79 -7.01 10.13 -8.11
C PRO A 79 -7.46 11.51 -8.61
N LYS A 80 -8.76 11.62 -8.91
CA LYS A 80 -9.36 12.88 -9.41
C LYS A 80 -9.69 13.87 -8.30
N LYS A 81 -9.82 13.41 -7.06
CA LYS A 81 -10.15 14.25 -5.90
C LYS A 81 -9.19 13.98 -4.75
N LYS A 82 -8.89 15.03 -3.98
CA LYS A 82 -8.31 14.87 -2.64
C LYS A 82 -9.38 14.29 -1.73
N ILE A 83 -9.05 13.22 -1.01
CA ILE A 83 -9.97 12.57 -0.07
C ILE A 83 -9.62 13.05 1.33
N ASN A 84 -10.46 13.94 1.87
CA ASN A 84 -10.24 14.51 3.21
C ASN A 84 -10.81 13.63 4.34
N SER A 85 -11.69 12.70 4.02
CA SER A 85 -12.38 11.79 4.95
C SER A 85 -11.72 10.41 5.08
N CYS A 86 -10.57 10.19 4.44
CA CYS A 86 -9.89 8.91 4.51
C CYS A 86 -9.34 8.70 5.93
N SER A 87 -9.62 7.55 6.55
CA SER A 87 -9.01 7.11 7.81
C SER A 87 -7.47 7.11 7.72
N SER A 88 -6.91 6.67 6.59
CA SER A 88 -5.47 6.82 6.30
C SER A 88 -4.99 8.28 6.11
N PHE A 89 -5.89 9.25 6.04
CA PHE A 89 -5.61 10.69 5.97
C PHE A 89 -6.04 11.44 7.24
N SER A 90 -6.58 10.76 8.25
CA SER A 90 -6.95 11.39 9.49
C SER A 90 -5.69 11.78 10.28
N LEU A 91 -5.47 13.09 10.41
CA LEU A 91 -4.48 13.67 11.34
C LEU A 91 -4.66 13.15 12.78
N THR A 92 -5.83 12.59 13.11
CA THR A 92 -6.16 12.02 14.42
C THR A 92 -5.94 10.50 14.51
N GLU A 93 -6.08 9.71 13.44
CA GLU A 93 -5.77 8.27 13.49
C GLU A 93 -4.28 7.96 13.31
N ALA A 94 -3.51 8.89 12.72
CA ALA A 94 -2.04 8.81 12.69
C ALA A 94 -1.40 8.89 14.09
N VAL A 95 -2.17 9.23 15.12
CA VAL A 95 -1.73 9.26 16.54
C VAL A 95 -2.01 7.91 17.23
N ALA A 96 -2.90 7.07 16.70
CA ALA A 96 -3.31 5.81 17.33
C ALA A 96 -2.50 4.57 16.89
N SER A 97 -1.61 4.70 15.90
CA SER A 97 -0.66 3.66 15.51
C SER A 97 0.76 4.23 15.57
N GLU A 98 1.56 3.76 16.51
CA GLU A 98 2.84 4.34 16.95
C GLU A 98 3.97 4.45 15.89
N ILE A 99 3.69 4.29 14.60
CA ILE A 99 4.66 4.61 13.54
C ILE A 99 4.16 5.83 12.75
N PRO A 100 4.48 7.04 13.21
CA PRO A 100 4.24 8.24 12.42
C PRO A 100 5.12 8.21 11.14
N ILE A 101 4.48 8.14 9.98
CA ILE A 101 5.09 8.36 8.66
C ILE A 101 4.62 9.76 8.19
N PRO A 102 5.50 10.72 7.79
CA PRO A 102 6.89 10.57 7.34
C PRO A 102 7.89 11.36 8.20
N GLY A 103 8.75 10.64 8.92
CA GLY A 103 10.01 11.18 9.44
C GLY A 103 11.20 10.89 8.51
N PRO A 104 12.38 11.49 8.74
CA PRO A 104 13.59 11.26 7.93
C PRO A 104 13.98 9.80 7.72
N LEU A 105 13.67 8.89 8.67
CA LEU A 105 13.92 7.46 8.50
C LEU A 105 13.09 6.86 7.35
N TRP A 106 11.83 7.26 7.23
CA TRP A 106 10.97 6.76 6.14
C TRP A 106 11.51 7.18 4.78
N GLN A 107 11.94 8.44 4.65
CA GLN A 107 12.58 8.94 3.42
C GLN A 107 13.86 8.17 3.09
N ILE A 108 14.68 7.86 4.11
CA ILE A 108 15.85 7.01 3.96
C ILE A 108 15.42 5.65 3.42
N CYS A 109 14.41 5.00 4.00
CA CYS A 109 13.98 3.67 3.60
C CYS A 109 13.39 3.60 2.18
N THR A 110 12.76 4.67 1.69
CA THR A 110 12.15 4.72 0.34
C THR A 110 13.11 5.09 -0.79
N THR A 111 14.41 5.19 -0.54
CA THR A 111 15.40 5.38 -1.62
C THR A 111 15.80 4.03 -2.21
N GLU A 112 15.78 3.92 -3.54
CA GLU A 112 16.22 2.73 -4.25
C GLU A 112 17.67 2.34 -3.90
N SER A 113 17.86 1.05 -3.64
CA SER A 113 19.11 0.46 -3.20
C SER A 113 19.14 -1.01 -3.60
N HIS A 114 19.83 -1.35 -4.69
CA HIS A 114 19.97 -2.74 -5.16
C HIS A 114 20.88 -3.62 -4.28
N GLY A 115 21.39 -3.09 -3.16
CA GLY A 115 22.27 -3.80 -2.24
C GLY A 115 22.36 -3.17 -0.86
N PRO A 116 23.26 -3.66 0.01
CA PRO A 116 23.49 -3.09 1.33
C PRO A 116 24.02 -1.65 1.23
N THR A 117 23.51 -0.76 2.07
CA THR A 117 23.96 0.65 2.14
C THR A 117 24.23 1.07 3.58
N VAL A 118 25.08 2.08 3.78
CA VAL A 118 25.35 2.65 5.11
C VAL A 118 24.82 4.08 5.16
N VAL A 119 23.95 4.37 6.11
CA VAL A 119 23.37 5.72 6.31
C VAL A 119 23.58 6.14 7.75
N ARG A 120 24.27 7.28 7.94
CA ARG A 120 24.63 7.81 9.27
C ARG A 120 25.33 6.78 10.17
N GLY A 121 26.17 5.93 9.56
CA GLY A 121 26.92 4.85 10.21
C GLY A 121 26.09 3.62 10.58
N HIS A 122 24.84 3.53 10.12
CA HIS A 122 23.99 2.35 10.32
C HIS A 122 23.78 1.60 9.00
N GLN A 123 23.80 0.28 9.06
CA GLN A 123 23.68 -0.57 7.88
C GLN A 123 22.21 -0.78 7.50
N PHE A 124 21.92 -0.74 6.21
CA PHE A 124 20.62 -0.97 5.62
C PHE A 124 20.75 -2.05 4.57
N TYR A 125 19.68 -2.82 4.40
CA TYR A 125 19.59 -3.92 3.45
C TYR A 125 18.34 -3.76 2.59
N PRO A 126 18.27 -4.39 1.40
CA PRO A 126 17.04 -4.44 0.63
C PRO A 126 15.89 -5.01 1.47
N GLY A 127 14.77 -4.29 1.48
CA GLY A 127 13.50 -4.74 2.03
C GLY A 127 12.63 -5.37 0.94
N LEU A 128 11.35 -5.60 1.26
CA LEU A 128 10.40 -6.09 0.27
C LEU A 128 10.12 -5.02 -0.79
N TYR A 129 9.98 -5.45 -2.04
CA TYR A 129 9.42 -4.61 -3.09
C TYR A 129 7.90 -4.53 -2.89
N GLU A 130 7.45 -3.40 -2.38
CA GLU A 130 6.04 -3.17 -2.02
C GLU A 130 5.58 -1.87 -2.67
N ASN A 131 4.36 -1.85 -3.20
CA ASN A 131 3.75 -0.63 -3.76
C ASN A 131 4.60 0.01 -4.88
N THR A 132 5.15 -0.83 -5.77
CA THR A 132 6.05 -0.47 -6.87
C THR A 132 7.32 0.28 -6.49
N LEU A 133 7.70 0.26 -5.21
CA LEU A 133 8.88 0.94 -4.68
C LEU A 133 9.90 -0.06 -4.14
N TYR A 134 11.16 0.18 -4.49
CA TYR A 134 12.28 -0.42 -3.77
C TYR A 134 12.35 0.20 -2.38
N PHE A 135 12.41 -0.66 -1.37
CA PHE A 135 12.53 -0.26 0.01
C PHE A 135 13.85 -0.81 0.56
N ARG A 136 14.48 -0.06 1.45
CA ARG A 136 15.57 -0.57 2.28
C ARG A 136 15.17 -0.53 3.74
N ILE A 137 15.64 -1.50 4.50
CA ILE A 137 15.33 -1.67 5.92
C ILE A 137 16.63 -1.61 6.74
N PRO A 138 16.61 -0.96 7.92
CA PRO A 138 17.79 -0.89 8.78
C PRO A 138 18.09 -2.27 9.35
N ALA A 139 19.37 -2.64 9.47
CA ALA A 139 19.80 -3.85 10.16
C ALA A 139 19.38 -3.82 11.64
N HIS A 140 19.10 -4.99 12.21
CA HIS A 140 19.00 -5.13 13.67
C HIS A 140 20.34 -5.62 14.21
N ASN A 141 21.09 -4.74 14.88
CA ASN A 141 22.46 -5.02 15.31
C ASN A 141 23.34 -5.49 14.13
N ALA A 142 24.04 -6.62 14.29
CA ALA A 142 24.83 -7.26 13.25
C ALA A 142 24.04 -8.27 12.40
N ILE A 143 22.74 -8.42 12.65
CA ILE A 143 21.91 -9.42 11.96
C ILE A 143 21.38 -8.82 10.66
N ARG A 144 21.68 -9.53 9.56
CA ARG A 144 21.18 -9.20 8.23
C ARG A 144 19.74 -9.69 8.09
N PRO A 145 18.76 -8.80 7.80
CA PRO A 145 17.44 -9.24 7.37
C PRO A 145 17.53 -9.79 5.94
N GLU A 146 16.77 -10.86 5.70
CA GLU A 146 16.69 -11.55 4.42
C GLU A 146 15.24 -11.60 3.93
N ILE A 147 15.07 -11.69 2.62
CA ILE A 147 13.75 -11.93 2.04
C ILE A 147 13.53 -13.44 2.05
N GLY A 148 12.51 -13.88 2.77
CA GLY A 148 12.20 -15.29 2.98
C GLY A 148 10.89 -15.71 2.34
N ASN A 149 10.80 -17.00 2.03
CA ASN A 149 9.63 -17.63 1.46
C ASN A 149 8.82 -18.27 2.60
N SER A 150 7.64 -17.72 2.82
CA SER A 150 6.65 -18.10 3.81
C SER A 150 7.00 -17.95 5.30
N GLY A 151 5.99 -17.72 6.12
CA GLY A 151 6.12 -17.61 7.58
C GLY A 151 4.91 -16.97 8.23
N ARG A 152 5.00 -16.73 9.54
CA ARG A 152 3.98 -16.03 10.32
C ARG A 152 4.53 -14.71 10.83
N CYS A 153 3.80 -13.61 10.63
CA CYS A 153 4.27 -12.29 11.04
C CYS A 153 4.24 -12.15 12.58
N THR A 154 5.36 -11.77 13.18
CA THR A 154 5.47 -11.55 14.63
C THR A 154 4.61 -10.39 15.14
N VAL A 155 4.29 -9.40 14.27
CA VAL A 155 3.53 -8.20 14.65
C VAL A 155 2.02 -8.42 14.54
N CYS A 156 1.54 -9.02 13.44
CA CYS A 156 0.10 -9.16 13.18
C CYS A 156 -0.42 -10.60 13.24
N GLY A 157 0.46 -11.61 13.38
CA GLY A 157 0.08 -13.03 13.43
C GLY A 157 -0.35 -13.63 12.09
N SER A 158 -0.45 -12.85 11.02
CA SER A 158 -0.86 -13.33 9.69
C SER A 158 0.22 -14.19 9.04
N GLU A 159 -0.21 -15.21 8.31
CA GLU A 159 0.67 -15.97 7.42
C GLU A 159 1.00 -15.13 6.18
N PHE A 160 2.21 -15.33 5.67
CA PHE A 160 2.68 -14.70 4.44
C PHE A 160 3.41 -15.73 3.60
N GLU A 161 3.53 -15.49 2.29
CA GLU A 161 4.33 -16.29 1.36
C GLU A 161 5.65 -15.60 0.99
N HIS A 162 5.68 -14.26 1.08
CA HIS A 162 6.88 -13.44 0.88
C HIS A 162 7.00 -12.47 2.05
N GLY A 163 8.15 -12.47 2.73
CA GLY A 163 8.34 -11.69 3.94
C GLY A 163 9.78 -11.33 4.22
N ILE A 164 9.99 -10.62 5.33
CA ILE A 164 11.30 -10.29 5.87
C ILE A 164 11.58 -11.22 7.03
N MET A 165 12.72 -11.89 6.98
CA MET A 165 13.21 -12.79 8.01
C MET A 165 14.43 -12.17 8.68
N VAL A 166 14.39 -12.07 10.01
CA VAL A 166 15.58 -11.86 10.83
C VAL A 166 15.84 -13.21 11.48
N HIS A 167 16.76 -13.97 10.90
CA HIS A 167 17.05 -15.36 11.31
C HIS A 167 17.16 -15.49 12.82
N GLU A 168 16.50 -16.51 13.37
CA GLU A 168 16.43 -16.84 14.80
C GLU A 168 15.77 -15.78 15.69
N VAL A 169 15.26 -14.68 15.13
CA VAL A 169 14.69 -13.58 15.91
C VAL A 169 13.21 -13.37 15.62
N SER A 170 12.83 -13.04 14.37
CA SER A 170 11.46 -12.64 14.03
C SER A 170 11.20 -12.64 12.52
N SER A 171 9.93 -12.66 12.13
CA SER A 171 9.47 -12.72 10.75
C SER A 171 8.35 -11.71 10.49
N PHE A 172 8.32 -11.09 9.31
CA PHE A 172 7.43 -9.98 9.00
C PHE A 172 6.81 -10.09 7.62
N CYS A 173 5.49 -9.92 7.52
CA CYS A 173 4.78 -9.94 6.24
C CYS A 173 4.96 -8.65 5.42
N CYS A 174 5.51 -7.57 6.00
CA CYS A 174 5.74 -6.33 5.27
C CYS A 174 6.84 -5.45 5.87
N ASN A 175 7.35 -4.49 5.08
CA ASN A 175 8.35 -3.51 5.54
C ASN A 175 7.87 -2.71 6.76
N ARG A 176 6.57 -2.39 6.83
CA ARG A 176 5.98 -1.63 7.94
C ARG A 176 6.09 -2.38 9.26
N HIS A 177 5.71 -3.67 9.28
CA HIS A 177 5.77 -4.48 10.51
C HIS A 177 7.23 -4.70 10.95
N TYR A 178 8.14 -4.88 10.01
CA TYR A 178 9.57 -4.90 10.32
C TYR A 178 10.01 -3.60 11.02
N LEU A 179 9.67 -2.43 10.46
CA LEU A 179 10.06 -1.15 11.04
C LEU A 179 9.41 -0.87 12.39
N GLN A 180 8.19 -1.36 12.63
CA GLN A 180 7.53 -1.27 13.93
C GLN A 180 8.34 -1.98 15.01
N TRP A 181 8.60 -3.25 14.76
CA TRP A 181 9.37 -4.13 15.63
C TRP A 181 10.80 -3.61 15.82
N TRP A 182 11.41 -3.10 14.74
CA TRP A 182 12.76 -2.56 14.78
C TRP A 182 12.84 -1.30 15.64
N LYS A 183 11.85 -0.39 15.53
CA LYS A 183 11.78 0.84 16.32
C LYS A 183 11.74 0.53 17.82
N GLU A 184 10.89 -0.41 18.23
CA GLU A 184 10.75 -0.83 19.63
C GLU A 184 12.08 -1.32 20.23
N ARG A 185 12.88 -2.03 19.43
CA ARG A 185 14.18 -2.59 19.86
C ARG A 185 15.36 -1.64 19.69
N ASN A 186 15.21 -0.59 18.88
CA ASN A 186 16.30 0.32 18.54
C ASN A 186 15.90 1.80 18.74
N PRO A 187 15.33 2.21 19.89
CA PRO A 187 14.73 3.54 20.06
C PRO A 187 15.76 4.68 19.90
N LYS A 188 17.00 4.48 20.37
CA LYS A 188 18.10 5.46 20.24
C LYS A 188 18.52 5.65 18.77
N LEU A 189 18.67 4.56 18.03
CA LEU A 189 19.02 4.59 16.61
C LEU A 189 17.87 5.15 15.77
N PHE A 190 16.64 4.76 16.08
CA PHE A 190 15.44 5.34 15.47
C PHE A 190 15.44 6.87 15.65
N ALA A 191 15.64 7.37 16.87
CA ALA A 191 15.73 8.80 17.12
C ALA A 191 16.86 9.47 16.32
N LYS A 192 18.06 8.86 16.26
CA LYS A 192 19.21 9.38 15.49
C LYS A 192 18.91 9.47 13.99
N LEU A 193 18.30 8.44 13.43
CA LEU A 193 17.96 8.38 12.00
C LEU A 193 16.78 9.30 11.66
N ASN A 194 15.88 9.53 12.62
CA ASN A 194 14.68 10.36 12.44
C ASN A 194 14.88 11.84 12.80
N ARG A 195 16.07 12.26 13.24
CA ARG A 195 16.41 13.69 13.39
C ARG A 195 16.54 14.37 12.03
N ARG A 196 15.80 15.47 11.83
CA ARG A 196 15.99 16.40 10.71
C ARG A 196 17.38 17.05 10.88
N ARG A 197 18.11 17.22 9.78
CA ARG A 197 19.29 18.08 9.77
C ARG A 197 18.84 19.53 9.88
#